data_AF-A0A2N3DJG2-F1
#
_entry.id   AF-A0A2N3DJG2-F1
#
_cell.length_a   1.000
_cell.length_b   1.000
_cell.length_c   1.000
_cell.angle_alpha   90.00
_cell.angle_beta   90.00
_cell.angle_gamma   90.00
#
_symmetry.space_group_name_H-M   'P 1'
#
loop_
_entity.id
_entity.type
_entity.pdbx_description
1 polymer ?
#
loop_
_entity_poly.entity_id
_entity_poly.type
_entity_poly.pdbx_seq_one_letter_code
_entity_poly.pdbx_strand_id
1 'polypeptide(L)'
;AAVVMAFDEVGQADTRQRKIDICKRAYDLLVGEGFPPEDIIFDPNIFAVATGIEEHDRYGLDFLEAVKEIKAQCPHAKTSGGLSNLSFSFRGNETVRRAMHSVFLYHAIPAGLDMAIVNAGQLDVYDQIDPTLRDACEDVILARQSDATERLIDLAESYKGKSVADEKAAEEWRGWPVERRLEHALVKGIDAYVVDDTEEARAARAANGGRPIEVIEGPLMDGMNVVGDLFGSGKMFLPQVVKSARVMKKAVAHLIPFIEAEKDLLPEEERKAKGKIIMATVKGDVHDIGKNIVGVVLQCNGYDVIDLGVMVPWPTILASANDNKADMIGLSGLITPSLDEMVTVAEEMQRAGFTMPLLIGGATTSKVHTALRIDPAYEGPVIHVLDASRAVGVASKLLSDTQRDDYVAEVADEYIHVRDARAGRSQSVLLSIDEARANFYDAFLSDKPAPPDQPGVHVFNDWSLEHLRTFIDWTPFFRAWELHGNYPGILTDDVVGETATQLFADANAMLDRIIAEKWLTARGVAGLWPCARDGDDVTIHLADTEEHVRLPFLRQQVKKSRDRANMCLADFIDPNGDWIGGFAVGIH
;
A
#
# COMPACT_ATOMS: atom_id res chain seq x y z
N ALA A 1 4.93 -21.26 -4.69
CA ALA A 1 4.07 -21.20 -5.87
C ALA A 1 4.79 -21.60 -7.16
N ALA A 2 4.10 -22.28 -8.08
CA ALA A 2 4.56 -22.65 -9.41
C ALA A 2 3.49 -22.31 -10.47
N VAL A 3 3.90 -21.83 -11.64
CA VAL A 3 3.02 -21.58 -12.79
C VAL A 3 3.09 -22.74 -13.76
N VAL A 4 1.95 -23.35 -14.07
CA VAL A 4 1.81 -24.52 -14.94
C VAL A 4 1.03 -24.11 -16.19
N MET A 5 1.73 -24.03 -17.31
CA MET A 5 1.11 -23.75 -18.60
C MET A 5 0.40 -25.00 -19.13
N ALA A 6 -0.81 -24.85 -19.69
CA ALA A 6 -1.58 -25.93 -20.28
C ALA A 6 -0.97 -26.37 -21.62
N PHE A 7 0.17 -27.04 -21.54
CA PHE A 7 0.96 -27.55 -22.65
C PHE A 7 1.36 -28.99 -22.35
N ASP A 8 1.08 -29.89 -23.29
CA ASP A 8 1.44 -31.30 -23.18
C ASP A 8 2.23 -31.80 -24.39
N GLU A 9 2.44 -33.11 -24.48
CA GLU A 9 3.20 -33.76 -25.56
C GLU A 9 2.58 -33.55 -26.95
N VAL A 10 1.29 -33.18 -27.01
CA VAL A 10 0.54 -32.91 -28.24
C VAL A 10 0.49 -31.40 -28.54
N GLY A 11 0.93 -30.55 -27.62
CA GLY A 11 1.08 -29.11 -27.79
C GLY A 11 0.21 -28.28 -26.83
N GLN A 12 -0.11 -27.04 -27.24
CA GLN A 12 -0.92 -26.13 -26.43
C GLN A 12 -2.39 -26.58 -26.39
N ALA A 13 -3.03 -26.33 -25.25
CA ALA A 13 -4.45 -26.57 -25.04
C ALA A 13 -5.31 -25.51 -25.74
N ASP A 14 -5.68 -25.74 -27.00
CA ASP A 14 -6.48 -24.85 -27.86
C ASP A 14 -7.99 -24.89 -27.57
N THR A 15 -8.54 -26.09 -27.34
CA THR A 15 -9.97 -26.29 -27.05
C THR A 15 -10.30 -26.28 -25.56
N ARG A 16 -11.54 -25.94 -25.20
CA ARG A 16 -12.04 -26.01 -23.82
C ARG A 16 -11.67 -27.33 -23.11
N GLN A 17 -11.97 -28.47 -23.74
CA GLN A 17 -11.75 -29.78 -23.11
C GLN A 17 -10.27 -30.04 -22.82
N ARG A 18 -9.38 -29.71 -23.76
CA ARG A 18 -7.94 -29.87 -23.57
C ARG A 18 -7.40 -29.00 -22.44
N LYS A 19 -7.91 -27.77 -22.29
CA LYS A 19 -7.52 -26.87 -21.19
C LYS A 19 -7.83 -27.50 -19.83
N ILE A 20 -9.00 -28.13 -19.71
CA ILE A 20 -9.43 -28.80 -18.48
C ILE A 20 -8.58 -30.06 -18.22
N ASP A 21 -8.44 -30.92 -19.23
CA ASP A 21 -7.76 -32.21 -19.09
C ASP A 21 -6.28 -32.05 -18.69
N ILE A 22 -5.57 -31.10 -19.30
CA ILE A 22 -4.15 -30.86 -19.02
C ILE A 22 -3.96 -30.27 -17.62
N CYS A 23 -4.75 -29.26 -17.24
CA CYS A 23 -4.67 -28.67 -15.90
C CYS A 23 -5.01 -29.68 -14.81
N LYS A 24 -6.04 -30.51 -15.02
CA LYS A 24 -6.40 -31.59 -14.08
C LYS A 24 -5.28 -32.61 -13.93
N ARG A 25 -4.71 -33.08 -15.04
CA ARG A 25 -3.60 -34.04 -15.03
C ARG A 25 -2.38 -33.50 -14.28
N ALA A 26 -2.08 -32.21 -14.46
CA ALA A 26 -1.00 -31.55 -13.73
C ALA A 26 -1.31 -31.36 -12.24
N TYR A 27 -2.56 -31.04 -11.89
CA TYR A 27 -3.01 -30.95 -10.50
C TYR A 27 -2.81 -32.28 -9.76
N ASP A 28 -3.33 -33.38 -10.32
CA ASP A 28 -3.26 -34.70 -9.72
C ASP A 28 -1.80 -35.15 -9.50
N LEU A 29 -0.92 -34.83 -10.46
CA LEU A 29 0.52 -35.12 -10.36
C LEU A 29 1.19 -34.33 -9.24
N LEU A 30 1.02 -32.99 -9.23
CA LEU A 30 1.71 -32.12 -8.27
C LEU A 30 1.24 -32.36 -6.84
N VAL A 31 -0.07 -32.50 -6.64
CA VAL A 31 -0.64 -32.79 -5.32
C VAL A 31 -0.25 -34.20 -4.86
N GLY A 32 -0.21 -35.18 -5.78
CA GLY A 32 0.23 -36.55 -5.48
C GLY A 32 1.68 -36.63 -4.95
N GLU A 33 2.56 -35.74 -5.42
CA GLU A 33 3.96 -35.60 -4.96
C GLU A 33 4.10 -34.72 -3.70
N GLY A 34 2.98 -34.25 -3.11
CA GLY A 34 2.97 -33.44 -1.90
C GLY A 34 3.17 -31.94 -2.12
N PHE A 35 3.02 -31.44 -3.35
CA PHE A 35 3.04 -30.01 -3.62
C PHE A 35 1.74 -29.33 -3.15
N PRO A 36 1.79 -28.21 -2.41
CA PRO A 36 0.58 -27.56 -1.90
C PRO A 36 -0.33 -27.03 -3.03
N PRO A 37 -1.64 -27.34 -3.05
CA PRO A 37 -2.53 -26.96 -4.14
C PRO A 37 -2.77 -25.45 -4.25
N GLU A 38 -2.71 -24.70 -3.13
CA GLU A 38 -2.82 -23.23 -3.09
C GLU A 38 -1.65 -22.50 -3.77
N ASP A 39 -0.56 -23.22 -4.01
CA ASP A 39 0.65 -22.74 -4.66
C ASP A 39 0.67 -23.05 -6.17
N ILE A 40 -0.34 -23.73 -6.71
CA ILE A 40 -0.45 -24.04 -8.15
C ILE A 40 -1.20 -22.93 -8.87
N ILE A 41 -0.60 -22.40 -9.94
CA ILE A 41 -1.21 -21.39 -10.82
C ILE A 41 -1.26 -21.97 -12.24
N PHE A 42 -2.46 -22.27 -12.75
CA PHE A 42 -2.63 -22.74 -14.13
C PHE A 42 -2.67 -21.57 -15.11
N ASP A 43 -1.98 -21.68 -16.25
CA ASP A 43 -2.19 -20.83 -17.42
C ASP A 43 -2.87 -21.66 -18.53
N PRO A 44 -4.20 -21.59 -18.69
CA PRO A 44 -4.94 -22.34 -19.70
C PRO A 44 -4.75 -21.83 -21.14
N ASN A 45 -3.83 -20.89 -21.39
CA ASN A 45 -3.57 -20.21 -22.66
C ASN A 45 -4.76 -19.36 -23.17
N ILE A 46 -4.60 -18.03 -23.18
CA ILE A 46 -5.49 -17.12 -23.91
C ILE A 46 -4.98 -17.01 -25.36
N PHE A 47 -5.86 -17.29 -26.32
CA PHE A 47 -5.57 -17.20 -27.75
C PHE A 47 -6.22 -15.98 -28.39
N ALA A 48 -5.70 -15.60 -29.57
CA ALA A 48 -6.21 -14.47 -30.34
C ALA A 48 -7.60 -14.76 -30.93
N VAL A 49 -8.50 -13.81 -30.79
CA VAL A 49 -9.84 -13.82 -31.42
C VAL A 49 -9.88 -12.78 -32.55
N ALA A 50 -10.97 -12.78 -33.33
CA ALA A 50 -11.15 -11.89 -34.47
C ALA A 50 -9.98 -11.94 -35.48
N THR A 51 -9.48 -13.15 -35.75
CA THR A 51 -8.35 -13.39 -36.66
C THR A 51 -8.79 -13.60 -38.12
N GLY A 52 -10.10 -13.73 -38.37
CA GLY A 52 -10.68 -14.08 -39.67
C GLY A 52 -10.70 -15.58 -39.98
N ILE A 53 -10.35 -16.43 -39.01
CA ILE A 53 -10.40 -17.89 -39.08
C ILE A 53 -11.53 -18.38 -38.17
N GLU A 54 -12.52 -19.08 -38.73
CA GLU A 54 -13.76 -19.51 -38.02
C GLU A 54 -13.45 -20.37 -36.78
N GLU A 55 -12.42 -21.21 -36.86
CA GLU A 55 -11.98 -22.05 -35.74
C GLU A 55 -11.49 -21.23 -34.53
N HIS A 56 -11.13 -19.96 -34.71
CA HIS A 56 -10.61 -19.09 -33.64
C HIS A 56 -11.69 -18.28 -32.93
N ASP A 57 -12.91 -18.21 -33.48
CA ASP A 57 -13.98 -17.35 -32.95
C ASP A 57 -14.43 -17.78 -31.55
N ARG A 58 -14.29 -19.07 -31.23
CA ARG A 58 -14.67 -19.63 -29.93
C ARG A 58 -13.61 -19.51 -28.85
N TYR A 59 -12.37 -19.11 -29.17
CA TYR A 59 -11.27 -19.15 -28.20
C TYR A 59 -11.50 -18.31 -26.94
N GLY A 60 -12.18 -17.16 -27.06
CA GLY A 60 -12.56 -16.33 -25.92
C GLY A 60 -13.54 -17.05 -24.99
N LEU A 61 -14.65 -17.55 -25.54
CA LEU A 61 -15.68 -18.27 -24.80
C LEU A 61 -15.16 -19.57 -24.18
N ASP A 62 -14.41 -20.36 -24.95
CA ASP A 62 -13.87 -21.64 -24.51
C ASP A 62 -12.88 -21.46 -23.34
N PHE A 63 -12.12 -20.35 -23.28
CA PHE A 63 -11.29 -20.02 -22.13
C PHE A 63 -12.13 -19.71 -20.89
N LEU A 64 -13.16 -18.87 -21.02
CA LEU A 64 -14.05 -18.51 -19.91
C LEU A 64 -14.74 -19.74 -19.30
N GLU A 65 -15.23 -20.64 -20.14
CA GLU A 65 -15.84 -21.90 -19.70
C GLU A 65 -14.82 -22.86 -19.07
N ALA A 66 -13.60 -22.93 -19.61
CA ALA A 66 -12.53 -23.77 -19.07
C ALA A 66 -12.08 -23.31 -17.68
N VAL A 67 -11.90 -21.99 -17.46
CA VAL A 67 -11.52 -21.44 -16.15
C VAL A 67 -12.53 -21.83 -15.08
N LYS A 68 -13.83 -21.68 -15.37
CA LYS A 68 -14.91 -22.05 -14.45
C LYS A 68 -14.84 -23.53 -14.04
N GLU A 69 -14.59 -24.40 -15.00
CA GLU A 69 -14.50 -25.85 -14.77
C GLU A 69 -13.20 -26.24 -14.04
N ILE A 70 -12.07 -25.61 -14.37
CA ILE A 70 -10.78 -25.82 -13.69
C ILE A 70 -10.91 -25.46 -12.21
N LYS A 71 -11.56 -24.32 -11.88
CA LYS A 71 -11.77 -23.91 -10.47
C LYS A 71 -12.66 -24.90 -9.71
N ALA A 72 -13.62 -25.54 -10.38
CA ALA A 72 -14.47 -26.56 -9.77
C ALA A 72 -13.73 -27.89 -9.54
N GLN A 73 -12.86 -28.30 -10.48
CA GLN A 73 -12.18 -29.60 -10.43
C GLN A 73 -10.84 -29.57 -9.68
N CYS A 74 -10.17 -28.42 -9.59
CA CYS A 74 -8.86 -28.24 -8.98
C CYS A 74 -8.95 -27.24 -7.81
N PRO A 75 -9.45 -27.66 -6.63
CA PRO A 75 -9.68 -26.75 -5.51
C PRO A 75 -8.36 -26.14 -5.02
N HIS A 76 -8.42 -24.89 -4.57
CA HIS A 76 -7.31 -24.05 -4.11
C HIS A 76 -6.33 -23.58 -5.21
N ALA A 77 -6.30 -24.22 -6.37
CA ALA A 77 -5.48 -23.76 -7.49
C ALA A 77 -5.97 -22.41 -8.03
N LYS A 78 -5.02 -21.62 -8.52
CA LYS A 78 -5.26 -20.32 -9.16
C LYS A 78 -5.17 -20.44 -10.68
N THR A 79 -5.71 -19.47 -11.40
CA THR A 79 -5.68 -19.40 -12.86
C THR A 79 -5.11 -18.05 -13.32
N SER A 80 -4.34 -18.10 -14.40
CA SER A 80 -3.65 -16.99 -15.05
C SER A 80 -3.90 -17.01 -16.56
N GLY A 81 -3.71 -15.89 -17.24
CA GLY A 81 -3.74 -15.88 -18.70
C GLY A 81 -3.16 -14.62 -19.33
N GLY A 82 -2.48 -14.79 -20.47
CA GLY A 82 -1.94 -13.72 -21.31
C GLY A 82 -2.99 -12.93 -22.08
N LEU A 83 -3.63 -11.94 -21.46
CA LEU A 83 -4.75 -11.21 -22.08
C LEU A 83 -4.36 -10.44 -23.35
N SER A 84 -3.13 -9.94 -23.42
CA SER A 84 -2.60 -9.27 -24.62
C SER A 84 -2.63 -10.15 -25.89
N ASN A 85 -2.69 -11.48 -25.75
CA ASN A 85 -2.83 -12.39 -26.88
C ASN A 85 -4.23 -12.33 -27.49
N LEU A 86 -5.26 -12.05 -26.69
CA LEU A 86 -6.66 -11.99 -27.14
C LEU A 86 -6.85 -10.96 -28.27
N SER A 87 -6.27 -9.78 -28.09
CA SER A 87 -6.44 -8.64 -29.00
C SER A 87 -5.36 -8.58 -30.10
N PHE A 88 -4.62 -9.65 -30.36
CA PHE A 88 -3.45 -9.63 -31.25
C PHE A 88 -3.78 -9.08 -32.66
N SER A 89 -4.97 -9.39 -33.17
CA SER A 89 -5.47 -8.97 -34.49
C SER A 89 -5.60 -7.44 -34.65
N PHE A 90 -5.64 -6.69 -33.54
CA PHE A 90 -5.83 -5.23 -33.52
C PHE A 90 -4.58 -4.44 -33.12
N ARG A 91 -3.38 -5.04 -33.21
CA ARG A 91 -2.11 -4.34 -32.95
C ARG A 91 -2.01 -3.01 -33.70
N GLY A 92 -1.71 -1.93 -32.97
CA GLY A 92 -1.66 -0.57 -33.51
C GLY A 92 -2.99 0.19 -33.48
N ASN A 93 -4.06 -0.43 -32.98
CA ASN A 93 -5.33 0.22 -32.65
C ASN A 93 -5.62 0.09 -31.16
N GLU A 94 -4.93 0.91 -30.37
CA GLU A 94 -4.95 0.77 -28.92
C GLU A 94 -6.37 0.92 -28.35
N THR A 95 -7.18 1.86 -28.85
CA THR A 95 -8.57 2.05 -28.39
C THR A 95 -9.41 0.77 -28.44
N VAL A 96 -9.34 0.02 -29.55
CA VAL A 96 -10.09 -1.24 -29.68
C VAL A 96 -9.51 -2.33 -28.78
N ARG A 97 -8.18 -2.40 -28.67
CA ARG A 97 -7.51 -3.37 -27.80
C ARG A 97 -7.86 -3.16 -26.32
N ARG A 98 -7.85 -1.90 -25.87
CA ARG A 98 -8.26 -1.52 -24.51
C ARG A 98 -9.68 -1.97 -24.22
N ALA A 99 -10.62 -1.67 -25.13
CA ALA A 99 -12.01 -2.08 -25.01
C ALA A 99 -12.17 -3.62 -24.94
N MET A 100 -11.50 -4.37 -25.82
CA MET A 100 -11.54 -5.84 -25.81
C MET A 100 -11.02 -6.42 -24.49
N HIS A 101 -9.91 -5.90 -23.97
CA HIS A 101 -9.36 -6.37 -22.71
C HIS A 101 -10.31 -6.11 -21.53
N SER A 102 -10.88 -4.91 -21.45
CA SER A 102 -11.84 -4.56 -20.40
C SER A 102 -13.11 -5.42 -20.44
N VAL A 103 -13.65 -5.68 -21.65
CA VAL A 103 -14.81 -6.57 -21.83
C VAL A 103 -14.49 -8.02 -21.47
N PHE A 104 -13.30 -8.51 -21.84
CA PHE A 104 -12.91 -9.88 -21.52
C PHE A 104 -12.79 -10.09 -20.01
N LEU A 105 -12.11 -9.18 -19.31
CA LEU A 105 -11.95 -9.25 -17.85
C LEU A 105 -13.27 -9.15 -17.11
N TYR A 106 -14.20 -8.33 -17.61
CA TYR A 106 -15.55 -8.23 -17.08
C TYR A 106 -16.26 -9.60 -17.01
N HIS A 107 -16.01 -10.49 -17.98
CA HIS A 107 -16.53 -11.86 -17.97
C HIS A 107 -15.61 -12.89 -17.30
N ALA A 108 -14.28 -12.72 -17.42
CA ALA A 108 -13.31 -13.69 -16.93
C ALA A 108 -13.16 -13.70 -15.40
N ILE A 109 -13.24 -12.53 -14.74
CA ILE A 109 -13.13 -12.43 -13.29
C ILE A 109 -14.29 -13.19 -12.59
N PRO A 110 -15.57 -12.97 -12.95
CA PRO A 110 -16.67 -13.77 -12.40
C PRO A 110 -16.60 -15.27 -12.75
N ALA A 111 -15.97 -15.63 -13.87
CA ALA A 111 -15.74 -17.02 -14.24
C ALA A 111 -14.68 -17.72 -13.37
N GLY A 112 -13.90 -16.95 -12.60
CA GLY A 112 -12.92 -17.47 -11.64
C GLY A 112 -11.46 -17.24 -12.02
N LEU A 113 -11.18 -16.33 -12.98
CA LEU A 113 -9.81 -15.93 -13.33
C LEU A 113 -9.16 -15.17 -12.16
N ASP A 114 -8.04 -15.67 -11.64
CA ASP A 114 -7.36 -15.06 -10.49
C ASP A 114 -6.31 -14.01 -10.91
N MET A 115 -5.71 -14.19 -12.08
CA MET A 115 -4.62 -13.36 -12.60
C MET A 115 -4.79 -13.16 -14.10
N ALA A 116 -4.53 -11.94 -14.59
CA ALA A 116 -4.45 -11.64 -16.01
C ALA A 116 -3.18 -10.86 -16.30
N ILE A 117 -2.43 -11.26 -17.32
CA ILE A 117 -1.25 -10.54 -17.80
C ILE A 117 -1.74 -9.52 -18.83
N VAL A 118 -1.94 -8.28 -18.38
CA VAL A 118 -2.51 -7.17 -19.15
C VAL A 118 -1.90 -5.84 -18.71
N ASN A 119 -1.86 -4.86 -19.62
CA ASN A 119 -1.61 -3.46 -19.28
C ASN A 119 -2.87 -2.85 -18.64
N ALA A 120 -2.91 -2.77 -17.31
CA ALA A 120 -4.09 -2.29 -16.59
C ALA A 120 -4.30 -0.77 -16.70
N GLY A 121 -3.23 0.01 -16.91
CA GLY A 121 -3.32 1.45 -17.23
C GLY A 121 -3.98 1.73 -18.58
N GLN A 122 -4.05 0.72 -19.44
CA GLN A 122 -4.77 0.71 -20.71
C GLN A 122 -6.11 -0.03 -20.62
N LEU A 123 -6.68 -0.22 -19.44
CA LEU A 123 -8.05 -0.72 -19.33
C LEU A 123 -9.00 0.46 -19.22
N ASP A 124 -9.79 0.67 -20.28
CA ASP A 124 -10.89 1.62 -20.22
C ASP A 124 -11.90 1.11 -19.17
N VAL A 125 -12.48 2.03 -18.39
CA VAL A 125 -13.55 1.67 -17.46
C VAL A 125 -14.71 1.12 -18.28
N TYR A 126 -15.17 -0.10 -17.99
CA TYR A 126 -16.19 -0.82 -18.78
C TYR A 126 -17.41 0.04 -19.16
N ASP A 127 -17.92 0.84 -18.21
CA ASP A 127 -19.08 1.72 -18.41
C ASP A 127 -18.78 3.01 -19.20
N GLN A 128 -17.50 3.34 -19.39
CA GLN A 128 -17.03 4.49 -20.17
C GLN A 128 -16.61 4.10 -21.59
N ILE A 129 -16.55 2.80 -21.91
CA ILE A 129 -16.33 2.34 -23.28
C ILE A 129 -17.54 2.77 -24.11
N ASP A 130 -17.29 3.29 -25.31
CA ASP A 130 -18.35 3.59 -26.28
C ASP A 130 -19.30 2.37 -26.41
N PRO A 131 -20.62 2.54 -26.19
CA PRO A 131 -21.55 1.41 -26.17
C PRO A 131 -21.50 0.55 -27.43
N THR A 132 -21.28 1.17 -28.60
CA THR A 132 -21.21 0.45 -29.88
C THR A 132 -19.95 -0.41 -29.95
N LEU A 133 -18.82 0.12 -29.48
CA LEU A 133 -17.55 -0.61 -29.40
C LEU A 133 -17.60 -1.72 -28.35
N ARG A 134 -18.20 -1.46 -27.20
CA ARG A 134 -18.37 -2.43 -26.11
C ARG A 134 -19.19 -3.63 -26.57
N ASP A 135 -20.36 -3.39 -27.17
CA ASP A 135 -21.25 -4.45 -27.64
C ASP A 135 -20.59 -5.28 -28.75
N ALA A 136 -19.82 -4.64 -29.66
CA ALA A 136 -19.05 -5.34 -30.69
C ALA A 136 -17.93 -6.21 -30.10
N CYS A 137 -17.21 -5.73 -29.07
CA CYS A 137 -16.20 -6.52 -28.37
C CYS A 137 -16.83 -7.71 -27.63
N GLU A 138 -18.00 -7.50 -27.00
CA GLU A 138 -18.77 -8.54 -26.32
C GLU A 138 -19.26 -9.64 -27.28
N ASP A 139 -19.76 -9.26 -28.47
CA ASP A 139 -20.21 -10.19 -29.50
C ASP A 139 -19.06 -11.13 -29.94
N VAL A 140 -17.84 -10.61 -30.07
CA VAL A 140 -16.63 -11.37 -30.42
C VAL A 140 -16.17 -12.26 -29.27
N ILE A 141 -16.09 -11.74 -28.04
CA ILE A 141 -15.53 -12.49 -26.90
C ILE A 141 -16.44 -13.66 -26.48
N LEU A 142 -17.76 -13.46 -26.55
CA LEU A 142 -18.74 -14.48 -26.18
C LEU A 142 -19.26 -15.30 -27.37
N ALA A 143 -18.75 -15.06 -28.58
CA ALA A 143 -19.17 -15.71 -29.82
C ALA A 143 -20.72 -15.71 -30.00
N ARG A 144 -21.37 -14.54 -29.80
CA ARG A 144 -22.84 -14.41 -29.79
C ARG A 144 -23.46 -14.50 -31.18
N GLN A 145 -22.72 -14.08 -32.21
CA GLN A 145 -23.19 -13.93 -33.59
C GLN A 145 -22.09 -14.37 -34.56
N SER A 146 -22.48 -14.87 -35.73
CA SER A 146 -21.55 -15.40 -36.73
C SER A 146 -20.76 -14.33 -37.49
N ASP A 147 -21.20 -13.07 -37.47
CA ASP A 147 -20.58 -11.92 -38.16
C ASP A 147 -19.84 -10.97 -37.20
N ALA A 148 -19.66 -11.37 -35.93
CA ALA A 148 -19.08 -10.53 -34.88
C ALA A 148 -17.66 -10.02 -35.20
N THR A 149 -16.83 -10.89 -35.78
CA THR A 149 -15.44 -10.57 -36.16
C THR A 149 -15.38 -9.51 -37.25
N GLU A 150 -16.20 -9.63 -38.31
CA GLU A 150 -16.25 -8.66 -39.41
C GLU A 150 -16.71 -7.28 -38.91
N ARG A 151 -17.76 -7.24 -38.09
CA ARG A 151 -18.29 -6.01 -37.50
C ARG A 151 -17.28 -5.27 -36.62
N LEU A 152 -16.49 -6.00 -35.82
CA LEU A 152 -15.47 -5.37 -34.97
C LEU A 152 -14.29 -4.83 -35.82
N ILE A 153 -13.91 -5.52 -36.90
CA ILE A 153 -12.87 -5.06 -37.82
C ILE A 153 -13.29 -3.77 -38.54
N ASP A 154 -14.51 -3.71 -39.07
CA ASP A 154 -15.05 -2.52 -39.73
C ASP A 154 -15.12 -1.33 -38.75
N LEU A 155 -15.55 -1.57 -37.51
CA LEU A 155 -15.61 -0.54 -36.49
C LEU A 155 -14.21 -0.05 -36.09
N ALA A 156 -13.22 -0.95 -36.04
CA ALA A 156 -11.85 -0.62 -35.66
C ALA A 156 -11.20 0.39 -36.60
N GLU A 157 -11.51 0.39 -37.91
CA GLU A 157 -10.96 1.36 -38.85
C GLU A 157 -11.26 2.82 -38.47
N SER A 158 -12.40 3.07 -37.85
CA SER A 158 -12.81 4.41 -37.39
C SER A 158 -12.00 4.97 -36.21
N TYR A 159 -11.20 4.13 -35.54
CA TYR A 159 -10.42 4.47 -34.34
C TYR A 159 -8.89 4.58 -34.57
N LYS A 160 -8.41 4.37 -35.79
CA LYS A 160 -6.97 4.44 -36.13
C LYS A 160 -6.49 5.90 -36.28
N GLY A 161 -5.55 6.37 -35.44
CA GLY A 161 -4.78 7.60 -35.69
C GLY A 161 -5.05 8.85 -34.83
N LYS A 162 -5.77 8.75 -33.70
CA LYS A 162 -5.91 9.87 -32.74
C LYS A 162 -4.88 9.74 -31.61
N SER A 163 -3.82 10.53 -31.60
CA SER A 163 -2.76 10.50 -30.56
C SER A 163 -2.48 11.89 -29.97
N VAL A 164 -2.67 12.04 -28.66
CA VAL A 164 -2.01 12.93 -27.65
C VAL A 164 -1.95 14.45 -27.92
N ALA A 165 -2.04 14.94 -29.15
CA ALA A 165 -2.02 16.37 -29.47
C ALA A 165 -3.36 17.09 -29.19
N ASP A 166 -4.45 16.33 -28.99
CA ASP A 166 -5.78 16.88 -28.70
C ASP A 166 -6.00 17.17 -27.20
N GLU A 167 -5.16 16.64 -26.31
CA GLU A 167 -5.29 16.88 -24.85
C GLU A 167 -5.00 18.33 -24.44
N LYS A 168 -4.28 19.10 -25.27
CA LYS A 168 -4.07 20.54 -25.03
C LYS A 168 -5.23 21.42 -25.53
N ALA A 169 -6.20 20.86 -26.26
CA ALA A 169 -7.34 21.59 -26.83
C ALA A 169 -8.70 21.14 -26.28
N ALA A 170 -8.74 20.22 -25.32
CA ALA A 170 -9.95 19.76 -24.67
C ALA A 170 -10.19 20.47 -23.31
N GLU A 171 -10.31 21.81 -23.32
CA GLU A 171 -11.01 22.53 -22.23
C GLU A 171 -12.53 22.33 -22.28
N GLU A 172 -13.00 21.19 -22.82
CA GLU A 172 -14.42 20.84 -22.84
C GLU A 172 -14.99 20.82 -21.41
N TRP A 173 -14.18 20.38 -20.44
CA TRP A 173 -14.56 20.39 -19.02
C TRP A 173 -14.70 21.80 -18.44
N ARG A 174 -14.03 22.84 -18.99
CA ARG A 174 -14.23 24.23 -18.53
C ARG A 174 -15.61 24.77 -18.87
N GLY A 175 -16.26 24.20 -19.90
CA GLY A 175 -17.65 24.49 -20.23
C GLY A 175 -18.68 23.82 -19.30
N TRP A 176 -18.26 22.92 -18.42
CA TRP A 176 -19.17 22.21 -17.51
C TRP A 176 -19.64 23.10 -16.34
N PRO A 177 -20.76 22.74 -15.68
CA PRO A 177 -21.16 23.36 -14.42
C PRO A 177 -20.05 23.30 -13.36
N VAL A 178 -19.95 24.34 -12.53
CA VAL A 178 -18.88 24.50 -11.55
C VAL A 178 -18.72 23.29 -10.63
N GLU A 179 -19.83 22.64 -10.25
CA GLU A 179 -19.83 21.43 -9.44
C GLU A 179 -19.09 20.28 -10.14
N ARG A 180 -19.36 20.09 -11.44
CA ARG A 180 -18.68 19.08 -12.26
C ARG A 180 -17.21 19.43 -12.52
N ARG A 181 -16.87 20.72 -12.57
CA ARG A 181 -15.47 21.16 -12.69
C ARG A 181 -14.68 20.87 -11.42
N LEU A 182 -15.27 21.14 -10.25
CA LEU A 182 -14.68 20.83 -8.95
C LEU A 182 -14.50 19.32 -8.76
N GLU A 183 -15.51 18.51 -9.12
CA GLU A 183 -15.42 17.04 -9.13
C GLU A 183 -14.27 16.56 -10.02
N HIS A 184 -14.20 17.05 -11.27
CA HIS A 184 -13.15 16.69 -12.21
C HIS A 184 -11.75 17.10 -11.71
N ALA A 185 -11.62 18.32 -11.19
CA ALA A 185 -10.37 18.85 -10.66
C ALA A 185 -9.87 18.02 -9.46
N LEU A 186 -10.78 17.57 -8.58
CA LEU A 186 -10.45 16.70 -7.46
C LEU A 186 -10.01 15.31 -7.94
N VAL A 187 -10.77 14.65 -8.82
CA VAL A 187 -10.46 13.30 -9.32
C VAL A 187 -9.14 13.28 -10.12
N LYS A 188 -8.86 14.34 -10.89
CA LYS A 188 -7.61 14.46 -11.69
C LYS A 188 -6.45 15.12 -10.94
N GLY A 189 -6.67 15.68 -9.75
CA GLY A 189 -5.64 16.36 -8.96
C GLY A 189 -5.13 17.67 -9.57
N ILE A 190 -6.01 18.42 -10.25
CA ILE A 190 -5.71 19.70 -10.92
C ILE A 190 -5.91 20.87 -9.94
N ASP A 191 -4.85 21.62 -9.63
CA ASP A 191 -4.89 22.72 -8.66
C ASP A 191 -4.92 24.14 -9.27
N ALA A 192 -4.85 24.23 -10.61
CA ALA A 192 -4.72 25.51 -11.31
C ALA A 192 -5.96 26.41 -11.17
N TYR A 193 -7.17 25.84 -11.31
CA TYR A 193 -8.44 26.59 -11.33
C TYR A 193 -9.29 26.39 -10.07
N VAL A 194 -8.83 25.58 -9.12
CA VAL A 194 -9.66 25.15 -7.98
C VAL A 194 -10.14 26.32 -7.12
N VAL A 195 -9.34 27.37 -6.94
CA VAL A 195 -9.73 28.54 -6.14
C VAL A 195 -10.86 29.30 -6.83
N ASP A 196 -10.72 29.55 -8.13
CA ASP A 196 -11.72 30.27 -8.91
C ASP A 196 -13.04 29.49 -9.01
N ASP A 197 -12.96 28.18 -9.27
CA ASP A 197 -14.15 27.31 -9.29
C ASP A 197 -14.80 27.21 -7.90
N THR A 198 -14.01 27.19 -6.82
CA THR A 198 -14.55 27.18 -5.45
C THR A 198 -15.27 28.49 -5.13
N GLU A 199 -14.74 29.63 -5.57
CA GLU A 199 -15.39 30.93 -5.40
C GLU A 199 -16.69 31.03 -6.21
N GLU A 200 -16.70 30.54 -7.46
CA GLU A 200 -17.90 30.51 -8.28
C GLU A 200 -19.00 29.64 -7.64
N ALA A 201 -18.64 28.45 -7.13
CA ALA A 201 -19.57 27.58 -6.40
C ALA A 201 -20.08 28.25 -5.11
N ARG A 202 -19.21 28.94 -4.36
CA ARG A 202 -19.58 29.68 -3.15
C ARG A 202 -20.53 30.82 -3.45
N ALA A 203 -20.26 31.61 -4.50
CA ALA A 203 -21.11 32.72 -4.92
C ALA A 203 -22.48 32.23 -5.40
N ALA A 204 -22.53 31.14 -6.17
CA ALA A 204 -23.77 30.51 -6.61
C ALA A 204 -24.61 30.00 -5.42
N ARG A 205 -23.97 29.40 -4.41
CA ARG A 205 -24.64 28.98 -3.16
C ARG A 205 -25.18 30.16 -2.38
N ALA A 206 -24.36 31.19 -2.17
CA ALA A 206 -24.78 32.41 -1.46
C ALA A 206 -25.97 33.10 -2.15
N ALA A 207 -26.01 33.13 -3.49
CA ALA A 207 -27.12 33.70 -4.26
C ALA A 207 -28.44 32.93 -4.07
N ASN A 208 -28.37 31.64 -3.76
CA ASN A 208 -29.53 30.78 -3.47
C ASN A 208 -29.86 30.69 -1.97
N GLY A 209 -29.23 31.53 -1.13
CA GLY A 209 -29.40 31.50 0.32
C GLY A 209 -28.73 30.31 1.01
N GLY A 210 -27.86 29.58 0.30
CA GLY A 210 -27.08 28.47 0.83
C GLY A 210 -25.76 28.94 1.47
N ARG A 211 -25.18 28.08 2.30
CA ARG A 211 -24.01 28.39 3.13
C ARG A 211 -22.69 28.04 2.44
N PRO A 212 -21.60 28.82 2.62
CA PRO A 212 -20.24 28.44 2.22
C PRO A 212 -19.83 26.99 2.53
N ILE A 213 -20.25 26.43 3.67
CA ILE A 213 -19.94 25.04 4.03
C ILE A 213 -20.58 24.00 3.09
N GLU A 214 -21.68 24.34 2.41
CA GLU A 214 -22.34 23.46 1.45
C GLU A 214 -21.50 23.23 0.18
N VAL A 215 -20.52 24.09 -0.10
CA VAL A 215 -19.53 23.83 -1.16
C VAL A 215 -18.60 22.69 -0.77
N ILE A 216 -18.27 22.61 0.53
CA ILE A 216 -17.51 21.48 1.08
C ILE A 216 -18.38 20.23 1.08
N GLU A 217 -19.55 20.28 1.72
CA GLU A 217 -20.43 19.11 1.89
C GLU A 217 -21.06 18.60 0.58
N GLY A 218 -21.13 19.43 -0.46
CA GLY A 218 -21.61 19.08 -1.80
C GLY A 218 -20.48 18.75 -2.76
N PRO A 219 -20.17 19.63 -3.73
CA PRO A 219 -19.33 19.28 -4.89
C PRO A 219 -17.91 18.83 -4.51
N LEU A 220 -17.33 19.36 -3.44
CA LEU A 220 -16.01 18.94 -2.99
C LEU A 220 -16.04 17.53 -2.37
N MET A 221 -16.99 17.26 -1.46
CA MET A 221 -17.15 15.93 -0.88
C MET A 221 -17.61 14.89 -1.91
N ASP A 222 -18.44 15.26 -2.88
CA ASP A 222 -18.84 14.39 -3.99
C ASP A 222 -17.62 13.96 -4.81
N GLY A 223 -16.75 14.90 -5.18
CA GLY A 223 -15.47 14.59 -5.83
C GLY A 223 -14.58 13.70 -4.98
N MET A 224 -14.54 13.92 -3.66
CA MET A 224 -13.76 13.09 -2.74
C MET A 224 -14.33 11.69 -2.53
N ASN A 225 -15.66 11.52 -2.57
CA ASN A 225 -16.30 10.21 -2.53
C ASN A 225 -15.92 9.40 -3.78
N VAL A 226 -15.92 10.01 -4.96
CA VAL A 226 -15.46 9.37 -6.20
C VAL A 226 -13.99 8.96 -6.10
N VAL A 227 -13.11 9.82 -5.54
CA VAL A 227 -11.71 9.47 -5.24
C VAL A 227 -11.62 8.27 -4.29
N GLY A 228 -12.45 8.24 -3.25
CA GLY A 228 -12.53 7.13 -2.29
C GLY A 228 -12.98 5.82 -2.93
N ASP A 229 -14.01 5.84 -3.76
CA ASP A 229 -14.54 4.67 -4.47
C ASP A 229 -13.53 4.14 -5.50
N LEU A 230 -12.86 5.03 -6.23
CA LEU A 230 -11.80 4.66 -7.17
C LEU A 230 -10.60 4.07 -6.44
N PHE A 231 -10.20 4.63 -5.30
CA PHE A 231 -9.12 4.08 -4.49
C PHE A 231 -9.49 2.72 -3.88
N GLY A 232 -10.70 2.58 -3.33
CA GLY A 232 -11.20 1.34 -2.74
C GLY A 232 -11.42 0.21 -3.75
N SER A 233 -11.74 0.54 -5.01
CA SER A 233 -11.84 -0.42 -6.11
C SER A 233 -10.51 -0.70 -6.84
N GLY A 234 -9.40 -0.10 -6.37
CA GLY A 234 -8.07 -0.26 -6.98
C GLY A 234 -7.89 0.45 -8.33
N LYS A 235 -8.81 1.34 -8.70
CA LYS A 235 -8.79 2.16 -9.92
C LYS A 235 -8.01 3.48 -9.76
N MET A 236 -7.62 3.83 -8.53
CA MET A 236 -6.80 5.00 -8.19
C MET A 236 -5.78 4.62 -7.11
N PHE A 237 -4.61 5.27 -7.09
CA PHE A 237 -3.51 4.97 -6.16
C PHE A 237 -3.19 6.13 -5.22
N LEU A 238 -2.49 5.84 -4.12
CA LEU A 238 -2.21 6.82 -3.06
C LEU A 238 -1.56 8.14 -3.55
N PRO A 239 -0.60 8.16 -4.50
CA PRO A 239 -0.06 9.43 -5.00
C PRO A 239 -1.12 10.33 -5.65
N GLN A 240 -2.08 9.74 -6.34
CA GLN A 240 -3.21 10.45 -6.94
C GLN A 240 -4.15 10.95 -5.86
N VAL A 241 -4.47 10.13 -4.86
CA VAL A 241 -5.29 10.52 -3.69
C VAL A 241 -4.66 11.72 -2.96
N VAL A 242 -3.33 11.74 -2.78
CA VAL A 242 -2.63 12.89 -2.16
C VAL A 242 -2.68 14.13 -3.04
N LYS A 243 -2.62 13.99 -4.38
CA LYS A 243 -2.84 15.13 -5.29
C LYS A 243 -4.27 15.67 -5.17
N SER A 244 -5.29 14.80 -5.12
CA SER A 244 -6.68 15.18 -4.86
C SER A 244 -6.85 15.88 -3.51
N ALA A 245 -6.19 15.37 -2.46
CA ALA A 245 -6.17 15.98 -1.13
C ALA A 245 -5.62 17.41 -1.14
N ARG A 246 -4.58 17.66 -1.93
CA ARG A 246 -4.00 19.00 -2.07
C ARG A 246 -4.97 19.97 -2.73
N VAL A 247 -5.68 19.52 -3.76
CA VAL A 247 -6.75 20.30 -4.43
C VAL A 247 -7.86 20.61 -3.43
N MET A 248 -8.32 19.60 -2.68
CA MET A 248 -9.32 19.74 -1.61
C MET A 248 -8.88 20.76 -0.54
N LYS A 249 -7.65 20.63 -0.02
CA LYS A 249 -7.10 21.54 0.99
C LYS A 249 -7.03 22.99 0.49
N LYS A 250 -6.65 23.20 -0.78
CA LYS A 250 -6.58 24.52 -1.40
C LYS A 250 -7.97 25.14 -1.56
N ALA A 251 -8.97 24.34 -1.93
CA ALA A 251 -10.37 24.76 -1.99
C ALA A 251 -10.92 25.14 -0.60
N VAL A 252 -10.73 24.27 0.40
CA VAL A 252 -11.18 24.52 1.78
C VAL A 252 -10.48 25.74 2.37
N ALA A 253 -9.17 25.91 2.15
CA ALA A 253 -8.42 27.07 2.62
C ALA A 253 -8.99 28.40 2.08
N HIS A 254 -9.51 28.39 0.86
CA HIS A 254 -10.23 29.55 0.29
C HIS A 254 -11.58 29.79 0.99
N LEU A 255 -12.29 28.73 1.39
CA LEU A 255 -13.59 28.83 2.05
C LEU A 255 -13.51 29.21 3.54
N ILE A 256 -12.39 28.91 4.23
CA ILE A 256 -12.22 29.15 5.68
C ILE A 256 -12.63 30.57 6.11
N PRO A 257 -12.14 31.66 5.48
CA PRO A 257 -12.52 33.01 5.90
C PRO A 257 -14.03 33.30 5.81
N PHE A 258 -14.71 32.70 4.84
CA PHE A 258 -16.16 32.84 4.64
C PHE A 258 -16.95 32.00 5.65
N ILE A 259 -16.48 30.78 5.93
CA ILE A 259 -17.06 29.89 6.93
C ILE A 259 -16.88 30.47 8.34
N GLU A 260 -15.74 31.06 8.65
CA GLU A 260 -15.49 31.72 9.95
C GLU A 260 -16.39 32.94 10.14
N ALA A 261 -16.51 33.80 9.12
CA ALA A 261 -17.40 34.95 9.15
C ALA A 261 -18.88 34.57 9.32
N GLU A 262 -19.28 33.40 8.83
CA GLU A 262 -20.63 32.84 9.01
C GLU A 262 -20.80 32.09 10.34
N LYS A 263 -19.75 31.41 10.83
CA LYS A 263 -19.72 30.72 12.13
C LYS A 263 -19.91 31.66 13.31
N ASP A 264 -19.46 32.91 13.20
CA ASP A 264 -19.70 33.95 14.20
C ASP A 264 -21.18 34.39 14.27
N LEU A 265 -21.99 33.99 13.28
CA LEU A 265 -23.42 34.30 13.18
C LEU A 265 -24.34 33.11 13.51
N LEU A 266 -23.79 31.91 13.70
CA LEU A 266 -24.55 30.66 13.88
C LEU A 266 -24.60 30.17 15.35
N PRO A 267 -25.71 29.57 15.80
CA PRO A 267 -25.79 28.85 17.07
C PRO A 267 -24.83 27.66 17.12
N GLU A 268 -24.33 27.33 18.31
CA GLU A 268 -23.25 26.36 18.55
C GLU A 268 -23.53 24.93 18.05
N GLU A 269 -24.80 24.56 17.91
CA GLU A 269 -25.28 23.22 17.56
C GLU A 269 -25.10 22.85 16.08
N GLU A 270 -24.97 23.82 15.16
CA GLU A 270 -24.89 23.59 13.70
C GLU A 270 -23.45 23.48 13.15
N ARG A 271 -22.43 23.43 14.02
CA ARG A 271 -21.00 23.47 13.65
C ARG A 271 -20.29 22.10 13.52
N LYS A 272 -21.00 20.99 13.25
CA LYS A 272 -20.45 19.62 13.41
C LYS A 272 -19.77 19.04 12.15
N ALA A 273 -18.48 18.73 12.26
CA ALA A 273 -17.77 17.82 11.33
C ALA A 273 -18.26 16.37 11.48
N LYS A 274 -17.95 15.49 10.50
CA LYS A 274 -18.32 14.05 10.57
C LYS A 274 -17.77 13.35 11.81
N GLY A 275 -16.62 13.81 12.29
CA GLY A 275 -15.99 13.42 13.55
C GLY A 275 -14.60 14.02 13.68
N LYS A 276 -14.09 14.10 14.90
CA LYS A 276 -12.81 14.67 15.25
C LYS A 276 -11.85 13.62 15.80
N ILE A 277 -10.61 13.62 15.29
CA ILE A 277 -9.60 12.59 15.59
C ILE A 277 -8.32 13.27 16.05
N ILE A 278 -7.82 12.90 17.23
CA ILE A 278 -6.45 13.22 17.65
C ILE A 278 -5.50 12.20 17.04
N MET A 279 -4.47 12.65 16.33
CA MET A 279 -3.40 11.78 15.80
C MET A 279 -2.07 12.13 16.45
N ALA A 280 -1.32 11.14 16.92
CA ALA A 280 -0.01 11.36 17.53
C ALA A 280 0.97 10.21 17.26
N THR A 281 2.23 10.53 17.01
CA THR A 281 3.32 9.55 17.15
C THR A 281 3.75 9.51 18.60
N VAL A 282 3.76 8.32 19.19
CA VAL A 282 3.97 8.14 20.64
C VAL A 282 5.36 8.61 21.10
N LYS A 283 5.49 8.82 22.41
CA LYS A 283 6.73 9.25 23.06
C LYS A 283 7.92 8.38 22.65
N GLY A 284 9.06 9.02 22.42
CA GLY A 284 10.30 8.34 22.05
C GLY A 284 10.38 7.90 20.59
N ASP A 285 9.33 8.13 19.80
CA ASP A 285 9.33 7.86 18.37
C ASP A 285 9.18 9.15 17.56
N VAL A 286 9.93 9.24 16.47
CA VAL A 286 10.09 10.43 15.63
C VAL A 286 9.49 10.26 14.25
N HIS A 287 9.02 9.06 13.90
CA HIS A 287 8.59 8.77 12.55
C HIS A 287 7.10 9.05 12.37
N ASP A 288 6.76 9.81 11.34
CA ASP A 288 5.41 10.31 11.11
C ASP A 288 4.90 10.19 9.67
N ILE A 289 5.68 9.64 8.74
CA ILE A 289 5.28 9.53 7.33
C ILE A 289 3.92 8.83 7.21
N GLY A 290 3.78 7.63 7.80
CA GLY A 290 2.53 6.88 7.78
C GLY A 290 1.39 7.63 8.47
N LYS A 291 1.64 8.26 9.63
CA LYS A 291 0.66 9.09 10.36
C LYS A 291 0.13 10.23 9.48
N ASN A 292 1.03 10.93 8.80
CA ASN A 292 0.69 12.08 7.96
C ASN A 292 -0.16 11.63 6.76
N ILE A 293 0.16 10.47 6.16
CA ILE A 293 -0.66 9.87 5.10
C ILE A 293 -2.07 9.56 5.61
N VAL A 294 -2.20 8.87 6.76
CA VAL A 294 -3.50 8.58 7.37
C VAL A 294 -4.28 9.86 7.67
N GLY A 295 -3.62 10.87 8.24
CA GLY A 295 -4.24 12.17 8.55
C GLY A 295 -4.80 12.85 7.30
N VAL A 296 -4.04 12.87 6.21
CA VAL A 296 -4.49 13.43 4.92
C VAL A 296 -5.67 12.64 4.36
N VAL A 297 -5.62 11.30 4.37
CA VAL A 297 -6.71 10.45 3.87
C VAL A 297 -7.99 10.58 4.70
N LEU A 298 -7.89 10.79 6.01
CA LEU A 298 -9.03 11.08 6.88
C LEU A 298 -9.61 12.48 6.59
N GLN A 299 -8.76 13.51 6.46
CA GLN A 299 -9.21 14.86 6.10
C GLN A 299 -9.91 14.89 4.73
N CYS A 300 -9.42 14.09 3.78
CA CYS A 300 -10.05 13.85 2.49
C CYS A 300 -11.50 13.34 2.58
N ASN A 301 -11.88 12.70 3.68
CA ASN A 301 -13.21 12.13 3.88
C ASN A 301 -14.11 12.97 4.81
N GLY A 302 -13.68 14.19 5.15
CA GLY A 302 -14.46 15.15 5.94
C GLY A 302 -14.28 15.02 7.46
N TYR A 303 -13.24 14.32 7.91
CA TYR A 303 -12.86 14.24 9.33
C TYR A 303 -12.01 15.45 9.75
N ASP A 304 -12.23 15.95 10.97
CA ASP A 304 -11.38 16.96 11.58
C ASP A 304 -10.20 16.27 12.28
N VAL A 305 -9.00 16.38 11.72
CA VAL A 305 -7.79 15.71 12.23
C VAL A 305 -6.88 16.72 12.90
N ILE A 306 -6.63 16.52 14.20
CA ILE A 306 -5.67 17.29 14.99
C ILE A 306 -4.41 16.44 15.16
N ASP A 307 -3.37 16.79 14.43
CA ASP A 307 -2.07 16.13 14.49
C ASP A 307 -1.18 16.79 15.55
N LEU A 308 -0.80 16.04 16.58
CA LEU A 308 0.05 16.50 17.68
C LEU A 308 1.56 16.38 17.37
N GLY A 309 1.91 15.80 16.22
CA GLY A 309 3.30 15.60 15.81
C GLY A 309 3.91 14.33 16.39
N VAL A 310 5.20 14.43 16.78
CA VAL A 310 6.04 13.29 17.17
C VAL A 310 6.58 13.41 18.59
N MET A 311 7.00 12.27 19.15
CA MET A 311 7.45 12.15 20.54
C MET A 311 6.42 12.68 21.56
N VAL A 312 5.13 12.51 21.28
CA VAL A 312 4.07 13.11 22.09
C VAL A 312 3.84 12.25 23.34
N PRO A 313 4.00 12.81 24.56
CA PRO A 313 3.74 12.07 25.78
C PRO A 313 2.24 11.87 26.00
N TRP A 314 1.85 10.74 26.59
CA TRP A 314 0.44 10.40 26.82
C TRP A 314 -0.40 11.49 27.51
N PRO A 315 0.11 12.31 28.48
CA PRO A 315 -0.72 13.32 29.12
C PRO A 315 -1.20 14.38 28.13
N THR A 316 -0.35 14.74 27.16
CA THR A 316 -0.70 15.70 26.10
C THR A 316 -1.74 15.12 25.15
N ILE A 317 -1.66 13.83 24.82
CA ILE A 317 -2.63 13.15 23.95
C ILE A 317 -4.02 13.18 24.61
N LEU A 318 -4.12 12.75 25.87
CA LEU A 318 -5.39 12.70 26.60
C LEU A 318 -5.95 14.10 26.87
N ALA A 319 -5.09 15.07 27.25
CA ALA A 319 -5.50 16.46 27.44
C ALA A 319 -6.06 17.03 26.14
N SER A 320 -5.36 16.85 25.01
CA SER A 320 -5.81 17.34 23.72
C SER A 320 -7.12 16.70 23.26
N ALA A 321 -7.31 15.39 23.52
CA ALA A 321 -8.56 14.71 23.22
C ALA A 321 -9.76 15.31 23.99
N ASN A 322 -9.58 15.61 25.28
CA ASN A 322 -10.60 16.27 26.09
C ASN A 322 -10.85 17.72 25.66
N ASP A 323 -9.79 18.53 25.55
CA ASP A 323 -9.87 19.96 25.23
C ASP A 323 -10.57 20.19 23.88
N ASN A 324 -10.35 19.28 22.94
CA ASN A 324 -10.93 19.38 21.60
C ASN A 324 -12.24 18.61 21.43
N LYS A 325 -12.71 17.88 22.45
CA LYS A 325 -13.88 16.98 22.38
C LYS A 325 -13.75 16.01 21.19
N ALA A 326 -12.61 15.33 21.13
CA ALA A 326 -12.35 14.37 20.06
C ALA A 326 -13.24 13.13 20.20
N ASP A 327 -13.62 12.55 19.07
CA ASP A 327 -14.41 11.33 19.02
C ASP A 327 -13.54 10.07 19.04
N MET A 328 -12.27 10.17 18.61
CA MET A 328 -11.31 9.07 18.52
C MET A 328 -9.87 9.55 18.76
N ILE A 329 -9.00 8.63 19.20
CA ILE A 329 -7.54 8.84 19.30
C ILE A 329 -6.84 7.83 18.40
N GLY A 330 -5.90 8.29 17.57
CA GLY A 330 -5.03 7.44 16.75
C GLY A 330 -3.56 7.57 17.13
N LEU A 331 -2.93 6.43 17.39
CA LEU A 331 -1.51 6.35 17.76
C LEU A 331 -0.68 5.73 16.63
N SER A 332 0.50 6.31 16.41
CA SER A 332 1.50 5.81 15.46
C SER A 332 2.81 5.43 16.15
N GLY A 333 3.44 4.34 15.68
CA GLY A 333 4.75 3.89 16.14
C GLY A 333 5.52 3.06 15.09
N LEU A 334 6.83 3.27 15.01
CA LEU A 334 7.76 2.59 14.12
C LEU A 334 8.70 1.63 14.88
N ILE A 335 9.11 1.95 16.10
CA ILE A 335 10.10 1.14 16.85
C ILE A 335 9.45 0.27 17.94
N THR A 336 10.17 -0.75 18.42
CA THR A 336 9.63 -1.68 19.43
C THR A 336 9.25 -0.99 20.75
N PRO A 337 10.04 -0.03 21.29
CA PRO A 337 9.64 0.72 22.50
C PRO A 337 8.31 1.47 22.36
N SER A 338 7.94 1.86 21.13
CA SER A 338 6.67 2.54 20.85
C SER A 338 5.45 1.68 21.21
N LEU A 339 5.59 0.35 21.16
CA LEU A 339 4.52 -0.57 21.53
C LEU A 339 4.18 -0.50 23.03
N ASP A 340 5.19 -0.34 23.89
CA ASP A 340 4.98 -0.20 25.34
C ASP A 340 4.34 1.16 25.67
N GLU A 341 4.71 2.22 24.94
CA GLU A 341 4.07 3.53 25.07
C GLU A 341 2.60 3.50 24.63
N MET A 342 2.25 2.72 23.59
CA MET A 342 0.83 2.52 23.20
C MET A 342 0.02 1.79 24.29
N VAL A 343 0.61 0.78 24.95
CA VAL A 343 -0.02 0.13 26.12
C VAL A 343 -0.22 1.14 27.24
N THR A 344 0.80 1.97 27.51
CA THR A 344 0.72 3.03 28.54
C THR A 344 -0.42 4.00 28.24
N VAL A 345 -0.60 4.43 26.98
CA VAL A 345 -1.73 5.30 26.60
C VAL A 345 -3.07 4.61 26.87
N ALA A 346 -3.21 3.34 26.53
CA ALA A 346 -4.44 2.57 26.80
C ALA A 346 -4.74 2.46 28.30
N GLU A 347 -3.73 2.14 29.13
CA GLU A 347 -3.86 2.08 30.59
C GLU A 347 -4.28 3.44 31.19
N GLU A 348 -3.72 4.53 30.69
CA GLU A 348 -4.05 5.88 31.17
C GLU A 348 -5.41 6.35 30.65
N MET A 349 -5.83 5.95 29.45
CA MET A 349 -7.20 6.16 28.96
C MET A 349 -8.21 5.44 29.86
N GLN A 350 -7.95 4.19 30.24
CA GLN A 350 -8.78 3.45 31.20
C GLN A 350 -8.83 4.19 32.55
N ARG A 351 -7.68 4.59 33.08
CA ARG A 351 -7.59 5.29 34.38
C ARG A 351 -8.34 6.62 34.35
N ALA A 352 -8.33 7.33 33.22
CA ALA A 352 -9.03 8.58 33.02
C ALA A 352 -10.52 8.40 32.69
N GLY A 353 -11.02 7.17 32.57
CA GLY A 353 -12.43 6.87 32.28
C GLY A 353 -12.86 7.22 30.86
N PHE A 354 -11.93 7.17 29.90
CA PHE A 354 -12.24 7.38 28.49
C PHE A 354 -13.12 6.23 27.98
N THR A 355 -13.96 6.51 26.99
CA THR A 355 -14.80 5.50 26.32
C THR A 355 -14.72 5.57 24.80
N MET A 356 -14.04 6.57 24.24
CA MET A 356 -13.83 6.69 22.80
C MET A 356 -12.92 5.58 22.26
N PRO A 357 -13.04 5.24 20.97
CA PRO A 357 -12.14 4.31 20.31
C PRO A 357 -10.68 4.78 20.30
N LEU A 358 -9.78 3.82 20.47
CA LEU A 358 -8.34 3.93 20.32
C LEU A 358 -7.87 3.18 19.06
N LEU A 359 -7.37 3.91 18.08
CA LEU A 359 -6.81 3.37 16.84
C LEU A 359 -5.30 3.19 16.98
N ILE A 360 -4.80 2.01 16.63
CA ILE A 360 -3.38 1.63 16.71
C ILE A 360 -2.86 1.37 15.30
N GLY A 361 -1.77 2.05 14.91
CA GLY A 361 -1.12 1.83 13.61
C GLY A 361 0.39 2.12 13.62
N GLY A 362 1.05 1.83 12.51
CA GLY A 362 2.50 2.01 12.32
C GLY A 362 3.26 0.68 12.20
N ALA A 363 4.52 0.72 11.76
CA ALA A 363 5.23 -0.45 11.23
C ALA A 363 5.46 -1.59 12.23
N THR A 364 5.64 -1.26 13.52
CA THR A 364 5.81 -2.28 14.58
C THR A 364 4.50 -2.82 15.11
N THR A 365 3.38 -2.16 14.80
CA THR A 365 2.06 -2.58 15.28
C THR A 365 1.57 -3.79 14.51
N SER A 366 0.80 -4.65 15.17
CA SER A 366 0.15 -5.78 14.53
C SER A 366 -1.12 -6.14 15.28
N LYS A 367 -2.09 -6.71 14.56
CA LYS A 367 -3.33 -7.23 15.15
C LYS A 367 -3.05 -8.15 16.34
N VAL A 368 -2.02 -9.01 16.23
CA VAL A 368 -1.62 -9.94 17.30
C VAL A 368 -1.12 -9.20 18.53
N HIS A 369 -0.24 -8.20 18.37
CA HIS A 369 0.25 -7.42 19.51
C HIS A 369 -0.88 -6.64 20.17
N THR A 370 -1.71 -5.95 19.37
CA THR A 370 -2.84 -5.17 19.87
C THR A 370 -3.79 -6.04 20.69
N ALA A 371 -4.22 -7.19 20.16
CA ALA A 371 -5.12 -8.12 20.85
C ALA A 371 -4.55 -8.71 22.15
N LEU A 372 -3.22 -8.89 22.24
CA LEU A 372 -2.56 -9.51 23.39
C LEU A 372 -2.14 -8.52 24.48
N ARG A 373 -1.85 -7.27 24.12
CA ARG A 373 -1.14 -6.32 25.00
C ARG A 373 -1.86 -4.99 25.20
N ILE A 374 -2.54 -4.46 24.17
CA ILE A 374 -3.14 -3.13 24.22
C ILE A 374 -4.64 -3.22 24.54
N ASP A 375 -5.38 -4.08 23.82
CA ASP A 375 -6.81 -4.32 24.03
C ASP A 375 -7.15 -4.70 25.49
N PRO A 376 -6.39 -5.59 26.18
CA PRO A 376 -6.67 -5.89 27.59
C PRO A 376 -6.45 -4.73 28.57
N ALA A 377 -5.75 -3.66 28.16
CA ALA A 377 -5.42 -2.53 29.01
C ALA A 377 -6.51 -1.43 29.03
N TYR A 378 -7.51 -1.52 28.14
CA TYR A 378 -8.57 -0.52 28.00
C TYR A 378 -9.90 -1.19 27.68
N GLU A 379 -10.96 -0.87 28.43
CA GLU A 379 -12.30 -1.45 28.24
C GLU A 379 -13.06 -0.85 27.05
N GLY A 380 -12.64 0.34 26.58
CA GLY A 380 -13.17 0.93 25.36
C GLY A 380 -12.63 0.27 24.09
N PRO A 381 -13.17 0.59 22.91
CA PRO A 381 -12.79 -0.07 21.67
C PRO A 381 -11.31 0.18 21.32
N VAL A 382 -10.51 -0.88 21.13
CA VAL A 382 -9.15 -0.80 20.59
C VAL A 382 -9.11 -1.45 19.22
N ILE A 383 -8.69 -0.71 18.19
CA ILE A 383 -8.71 -1.20 16.80
C ILE A 383 -7.33 -1.02 16.17
N HIS A 384 -6.72 -2.14 15.77
CA HIS A 384 -5.55 -2.13 14.88
C HIS A 384 -5.97 -1.79 13.45
N VAL A 385 -5.37 -0.73 12.90
CA VAL A 385 -5.58 -0.29 11.53
C VAL A 385 -4.30 -0.53 10.73
N LEU A 386 -4.40 -1.32 9.67
CA LEU A 386 -3.24 -1.79 8.92
C LEU A 386 -2.58 -0.67 8.10
N ASP A 387 -3.38 0.12 7.40
CA ASP A 387 -2.93 1.10 6.42
C ASP A 387 -3.94 2.26 6.30
N ALA A 388 -3.57 3.30 5.56
CA ALA A 388 -4.39 4.50 5.38
C ALA A 388 -5.70 4.23 4.61
N SER A 389 -5.73 3.24 3.73
CA SER A 389 -6.94 2.92 2.95
C SER A 389 -8.07 2.38 3.83
N ARG A 390 -7.72 1.64 4.87
CA ARG A 390 -8.68 1.07 5.81
C ARG A 390 -9.10 2.06 6.90
N ALA A 391 -8.28 3.07 7.18
CA ALA A 391 -8.54 4.04 8.26
C ALA A 391 -9.90 4.74 8.12
N VAL A 392 -10.30 5.09 6.90
CA VAL A 392 -11.59 5.74 6.61
C VAL A 392 -12.77 4.82 6.91
N GLY A 393 -12.70 3.56 6.44
CA GLY A 393 -13.76 2.58 6.68
C GLY A 393 -13.94 2.27 8.18
N VAL A 394 -12.83 2.20 8.91
CA VAL A 394 -12.83 2.00 10.36
C VAL A 394 -13.45 3.21 11.08
N ALA A 395 -12.98 4.42 10.79
CA ALA A 395 -13.50 5.65 11.40
C ALA A 395 -15.01 5.82 11.13
N SER A 396 -15.46 5.54 9.91
CA SER A 396 -16.88 5.68 9.52
C SER A 396 -17.77 4.70 10.29
N LYS A 397 -17.34 3.45 10.47
CA LYS A 397 -18.08 2.45 11.25
C LYS A 397 -18.13 2.83 12.72
N LEU A 398 -17.03 3.33 13.29
CA LEU A 398 -16.95 3.67 14.72
C LEU A 398 -17.78 4.90 15.10
N LEU A 399 -18.03 5.81 14.16
CA LEU A 399 -18.91 6.97 14.36
C LEU A 399 -20.36 6.73 13.92
N SER A 400 -20.67 5.57 13.34
CA SER A 400 -22.02 5.25 12.88
C SER A 400 -22.90 4.77 14.03
N ASP A 401 -24.04 5.41 14.25
CA ASP A 401 -25.04 5.00 15.25
C ASP A 401 -25.60 3.58 15.02
N THR A 402 -25.51 3.06 13.79
CA THR A 402 -26.07 1.75 13.42
C THR A 402 -25.03 0.65 13.27
N GLN A 403 -23.78 0.99 12.98
CA GLN A 403 -22.73 0.00 12.70
C GLN A 403 -21.69 -0.12 13.81
N ARG A 404 -21.58 0.88 14.69
CA ARG A 404 -20.54 0.95 15.72
C ARG A 404 -20.54 -0.29 16.61
N ASP A 405 -21.68 -0.60 17.23
CA ASP A 405 -21.74 -1.63 18.26
C ASP A 405 -21.47 -3.03 17.69
N ASP A 406 -22.05 -3.34 16.52
CA ASP A 406 -21.81 -4.59 15.80
C ASP A 406 -20.34 -4.72 15.39
N TYR A 407 -19.72 -3.64 14.89
CA TYR A 407 -18.33 -3.65 14.48
C TYR A 407 -17.37 -3.79 15.68
N VAL A 408 -17.65 -3.12 16.79
CA VAL A 408 -16.86 -3.26 18.02
C VAL A 408 -16.94 -4.69 18.56
N ALA A 409 -18.12 -5.30 18.54
CA ALA A 409 -18.31 -6.69 18.94
C ALA A 409 -17.55 -7.66 18.02
N GLU A 410 -17.63 -7.46 16.70
CA GLU A 410 -16.89 -8.25 15.71
C GLU A 410 -15.38 -8.24 15.97
N VAL A 411 -14.80 -7.05 16.21
CA VAL A 411 -13.36 -6.92 16.48
C VAL A 411 -12.98 -7.54 17.82
N ALA A 412 -13.82 -7.38 18.85
CA ALA A 412 -13.57 -7.98 20.17
C ALA A 412 -13.56 -9.53 20.08
N ASP A 413 -14.51 -10.12 19.37
CA ASP A 413 -14.56 -11.57 19.14
C ASP A 413 -13.35 -12.05 18.33
N GLU A 414 -12.92 -11.29 17.32
CA GLU A 414 -11.68 -11.58 16.58
C GLU A 414 -10.46 -11.58 17.51
N TYR A 415 -10.36 -10.61 18.43
CA TYR A 415 -9.24 -10.51 19.35
C TYR A 415 -9.23 -11.63 20.38
N ILE A 416 -10.39 -12.05 20.87
CA ILE A 416 -10.52 -13.26 21.71
C ILE A 416 -10.00 -14.48 20.94
N HIS A 417 -10.42 -14.66 19.68
CA HIS A 417 -9.96 -15.77 18.85
C HIS A 417 -8.43 -15.76 18.66
N VAL A 418 -7.85 -14.58 18.41
CA VAL A 418 -6.39 -14.41 18.29
C VAL A 418 -5.68 -14.78 19.59
N ARG A 419 -6.22 -14.36 20.75
CA ARG A 419 -5.68 -14.68 22.08
C ARG A 419 -5.73 -16.18 22.34
N ASP A 420 -6.86 -16.83 22.07
CA ASP A 420 -7.06 -18.28 22.26
C ASP A 420 -6.16 -19.10 21.33
N ALA A 421 -6.09 -18.73 20.05
CA ALA A 421 -5.21 -19.38 19.08
C ALA A 421 -3.73 -19.28 19.49
N ARG A 422 -3.33 -18.15 20.11
CA ARG A 422 -1.97 -17.98 20.62
C ARG A 422 -1.73 -18.77 21.90
N ALA A 423 -2.69 -18.81 22.82
CA ALA A 423 -2.61 -19.61 24.05
C ALA A 423 -2.53 -21.11 23.75
N GLY A 424 -3.20 -21.58 22.71
CA GLY A 424 -3.17 -22.97 22.25
C GLY A 424 -1.89 -23.39 21.53
N ARG A 425 -1.01 -22.47 21.13
CA ARG A 425 0.27 -22.81 20.49
C ARG A 425 1.28 -23.29 21.53
N SER A 426 1.81 -24.49 21.34
CA SER A 426 2.97 -24.98 22.10
C SER A 426 4.12 -23.99 21.93
N GLN A 427 4.64 -23.48 23.05
CA GLN A 427 5.84 -22.65 23.02
C GLN A 427 7.01 -23.45 22.44
N SER A 428 7.84 -22.78 21.64
CA SER A 428 9.10 -23.35 21.19
C SER A 428 9.91 -23.81 22.40
N VAL A 429 10.43 -25.04 22.35
CA VAL A 429 11.30 -25.53 23.42
C VAL A 429 12.54 -24.64 23.51
N LEU A 430 12.74 -24.02 24.68
CA LEU A 430 13.89 -23.18 24.95
C LEU A 430 14.99 -24.03 25.60
N LEU A 431 16.22 -23.85 25.14
CA LEU A 431 17.41 -24.36 25.78
C LEU A 431 17.82 -23.43 26.93
N SER A 432 18.51 -23.99 27.93
CA SER A 432 19.25 -23.15 28.88
C SER A 432 20.32 -22.33 28.13
N ILE A 433 20.75 -21.22 28.73
CA ILE A 433 21.75 -20.36 28.08
C ILE A 433 23.06 -21.11 27.83
N ASP A 434 23.46 -22.00 28.75
CA ASP A 434 24.69 -22.78 28.62
C ASP A 434 24.60 -23.82 27.51
N GLU A 435 23.45 -24.48 27.35
CA GLU A 435 23.19 -25.39 26.22
C GLU A 435 23.19 -24.65 24.89
N ALA A 436 22.59 -23.45 24.84
CA ALA A 436 22.59 -22.62 23.63
C ALA A 436 24.02 -22.16 23.27
N ARG A 437 24.83 -21.79 24.26
CA ARG A 437 26.25 -21.43 24.07
C ARG A 437 27.10 -22.62 23.63
N ALA A 438 26.81 -23.83 24.12
CA ALA A 438 27.49 -25.03 23.67
C ALA A 438 27.18 -25.36 22.20
N ASN A 439 26.01 -24.96 21.70
CA ASN A 439 25.60 -25.08 20.30
C ASN A 439 25.85 -23.79 19.49
N PHE A 440 26.95 -23.07 19.75
CA PHE A 440 27.29 -21.84 19.03
C PHE A 440 27.64 -22.10 17.55
N TYR A 441 27.65 -21.04 16.74
CA TYR A 441 28.11 -21.15 15.35
C TYR A 441 29.65 -21.12 15.31
N ASP A 442 30.27 -22.23 14.89
CA ASP A 442 31.72 -22.30 14.69
C ASP A 442 32.12 -21.64 13.37
N ALA A 443 32.36 -20.32 13.42
CA ALA A 443 32.86 -19.58 12.28
C ALA A 443 34.28 -20.06 11.93
N PHE A 444 34.61 -20.14 10.64
CA PHE A 444 35.95 -20.53 10.18
C PHE A 444 36.95 -19.37 10.39
N LEU A 445 37.32 -19.12 11.64
CA LEU A 445 38.14 -17.98 12.08
C LEU A 445 39.56 -17.97 11.49
N SER A 446 40.02 -19.10 10.96
CA SER A 446 41.29 -19.17 10.22
C SER A 446 41.29 -18.36 8.92
N ASP A 447 40.13 -17.96 8.40
CA ASP A 447 39.97 -17.11 7.21
C ASP A 447 39.54 -15.68 7.56
N LYS A 448 39.94 -15.18 8.75
CA LYS A 448 39.61 -13.81 9.15
C LYS A 448 40.31 -12.77 8.28
N PRO A 449 39.66 -11.61 8.00
CA PRO A 449 40.23 -10.57 7.17
C PRO A 449 41.47 -9.93 7.81
N ALA A 450 42.30 -9.31 6.97
CA ALA A 450 43.40 -8.47 7.44
C ALA A 450 42.86 -7.23 8.20
N PRO A 451 43.68 -6.59 9.06
CA PRO A 451 43.32 -5.33 9.68
C PRO A 451 42.84 -4.29 8.65
N PRO A 452 41.88 -3.42 9.00
CA PRO A 452 41.40 -2.38 8.10
C PRO A 452 42.53 -1.41 7.76
N ASP A 453 42.55 -0.92 6.51
CA ASP A 453 43.56 0.01 6.03
C ASP A 453 43.61 1.31 6.86
N GLN A 454 42.47 1.75 7.39
CA GLN A 454 42.35 2.96 8.21
C GLN A 454 41.51 2.70 9.47
N PRO A 455 42.13 2.22 10.56
CA PRO A 455 41.51 2.13 11.87
C PRO A 455 41.06 3.50 12.41
N GLY A 456 40.16 3.50 13.39
CA GLY A 456 39.73 4.71 14.10
C GLY A 456 38.45 5.32 13.55
N VAL A 457 38.16 6.54 14.00
CA VAL A 457 36.91 7.27 13.70
C VAL A 457 37.07 8.16 12.47
N HIS A 458 36.11 8.05 11.56
CA HIS A 458 36.01 8.75 10.29
C HIS A 458 34.76 9.64 10.31
N VAL A 459 34.94 10.95 10.12
CA VAL A 459 33.84 11.93 10.18
C VAL A 459 33.60 12.52 8.79
N PHE A 460 32.33 12.51 8.37
CA PHE A 460 31.85 13.01 7.10
C PHE A 460 30.85 14.14 7.36
N ASN A 461 31.30 15.39 7.27
CA ASN A 461 30.49 16.57 7.66
C ASN A 461 29.56 17.10 6.56
N ASP A 462 29.85 16.77 5.31
CA ASP A 462 29.13 17.25 4.12
C ASP A 462 29.37 16.28 2.97
N TRP A 463 28.70 15.12 3.03
CA TRP A 463 28.80 14.12 1.97
C TRP A 463 27.88 14.51 0.81
N SER A 464 28.38 14.41 -0.43
CA SER A 464 27.64 14.85 -1.62
C SER A 464 26.29 14.12 -1.75
N LEU A 465 25.21 14.90 -1.83
CA LEU A 465 23.87 14.39 -2.09
C LEU A 465 23.74 13.85 -3.52
N GLU A 466 24.47 14.40 -4.48
CA GLU A 466 24.58 13.87 -5.84
C GLU A 466 25.17 12.45 -5.82
N HIS A 467 26.18 12.24 -4.99
CA HIS A 467 26.77 10.92 -4.79
C HIS A 467 25.78 9.98 -4.09
N LEU A 468 25.09 10.41 -3.02
CA LEU A 468 24.11 9.56 -2.33
C LEU A 468 22.92 9.19 -3.21
N ARG A 469 22.52 10.05 -4.14
CA ARG A 469 21.42 9.78 -5.08
C ARG A 469 21.62 8.48 -5.86
N THR A 470 22.85 8.08 -6.14
CA THR A 470 23.15 6.83 -6.88
C THR A 470 23.00 5.57 -6.02
N PHE A 471 22.93 5.72 -4.69
CA PHE A 471 22.76 4.63 -3.71
C PHE A 471 21.33 4.52 -3.17
N ILE A 472 20.40 5.37 -3.62
CA ILE A 472 19.01 5.29 -3.20
C ILE A 472 18.38 4.00 -3.75
N ASP A 473 17.96 3.11 -2.85
CA ASP A 473 16.98 2.08 -3.18
C ASP A 473 15.59 2.74 -3.22
N TRP A 474 15.04 2.85 -4.42
CA TRP A 474 13.72 3.45 -4.64
C TRP A 474 12.57 2.49 -4.30
N THR A 475 12.84 1.21 -4.06
CA THR A 475 11.80 0.22 -3.75
C THR A 475 11.05 0.56 -2.45
N PRO A 476 11.72 0.83 -1.31
CA PRO A 476 11.04 1.31 -0.10
C PRO A 476 10.30 2.65 -0.30
N PHE A 477 10.84 3.54 -1.15
CA PHE A 477 10.18 4.81 -1.47
C PHE A 477 8.81 4.57 -2.12
N PHE A 478 8.72 3.71 -3.14
CA PHE A 478 7.43 3.37 -3.76
C PHE A 478 6.46 2.68 -2.80
N ARG A 479 6.95 1.77 -1.95
CA ARG A 479 6.12 1.10 -0.93
C ARG A 479 5.53 2.09 0.07
N ALA A 480 6.29 3.10 0.49
CA ALA A 480 5.79 4.17 1.36
C ALA A 480 4.66 4.98 0.72
N TRP A 481 4.61 4.99 -0.62
CA TRP A 481 3.54 5.59 -1.42
C TRP A 481 2.48 4.56 -1.86
N GLU A 482 2.40 3.39 -1.21
CA GLU A 482 1.45 2.30 -1.52
C GLU A 482 1.54 1.77 -2.96
N LEU A 483 2.66 2.01 -3.65
CA LEU A 483 2.95 1.45 -4.96
C LEU A 483 3.76 0.15 -4.79
N HIS A 484 3.08 -0.97 -5.01
CA HIS A 484 3.64 -2.30 -4.81
C HIS A 484 4.43 -2.74 -6.05
N GLY A 485 5.72 -3.01 -5.87
CA GLY A 485 6.65 -3.41 -6.92
C GLY A 485 8.10 -3.14 -6.49
N ASN A 486 9.07 -3.61 -7.28
CA ASN A 486 10.50 -3.36 -7.02
C ASN A 486 11.10 -2.46 -8.11
N TYR A 487 11.90 -1.48 -7.70
CA TYR A 487 12.64 -0.64 -8.64
C TYR A 487 13.80 -1.43 -9.30
N PRO A 488 14.13 -1.19 -10.58
CA PRO A 488 13.46 -0.28 -11.53
C PRO A 488 12.23 -0.86 -12.23
N GLY A 489 11.93 -2.16 -12.05
CA GLY A 489 10.83 -2.84 -12.74
C GLY A 489 9.45 -2.20 -12.52
N ILE A 490 9.23 -1.60 -11.34
CA ILE A 490 7.99 -0.87 -11.02
C ILE A 490 7.72 0.31 -11.97
N LEU A 491 8.75 0.91 -12.59
CA LEU A 491 8.56 2.02 -13.54
C LEU A 491 7.90 1.58 -14.85
N THR A 492 8.12 0.33 -15.23
CA THR A 492 7.51 -0.32 -16.40
C THR A 492 6.40 -1.27 -16.00
N ASP A 493 5.95 -1.20 -14.74
CA ASP A 493 4.85 -2.04 -14.27
C ASP A 493 3.57 -1.69 -15.01
N ASP A 494 2.87 -2.72 -15.46
CA ASP A 494 1.70 -2.61 -16.32
C ASP A 494 0.48 -2.00 -15.59
N VAL A 495 0.49 -1.94 -14.25
CA VAL A 495 -0.59 -1.41 -13.41
C VAL A 495 -0.22 -0.05 -12.84
N VAL A 496 0.93 0.03 -12.16
CA VAL A 496 1.35 1.24 -11.43
C VAL A 496 2.46 2.03 -12.14
N GLY A 497 3.00 1.54 -13.26
CA GLY A 497 4.22 2.07 -13.87
C GLY A 497 4.16 3.52 -14.32
N GLU A 498 3.03 3.98 -14.87
CA GLU A 498 2.86 5.40 -15.20
C GLU A 498 2.87 6.27 -13.93
N THR A 499 2.13 5.86 -12.89
CA THR A 499 2.07 6.59 -11.62
C THR A 499 3.43 6.55 -10.91
N ALA A 500 4.12 5.41 -10.93
CA ALA A 500 5.46 5.23 -10.38
C ALA A 500 6.48 6.08 -11.15
N THR A 501 6.39 6.13 -12.47
CA THR A 501 7.25 6.98 -13.32
C THR A 501 7.03 8.46 -13.03
N GLN A 502 5.76 8.90 -12.91
CA GLN A 502 5.47 10.29 -12.56
C GLN A 502 5.94 10.64 -11.15
N LEU A 503 5.69 9.77 -10.17
CA LEU A 503 6.16 9.96 -8.79
C LEU A 503 7.69 9.99 -8.73
N PHE A 504 8.37 9.13 -9.48
CA PHE A 504 9.82 9.11 -9.61
C PHE A 504 10.33 10.42 -10.23
N ALA A 505 9.69 10.91 -11.29
CA ALA A 505 10.04 12.18 -11.91
C ALA A 505 9.87 13.36 -10.94
N ASP A 506 8.74 13.41 -10.23
CA ASP A 506 8.44 14.43 -9.21
C ASP A 506 9.50 14.40 -8.09
N ALA A 507 9.85 13.21 -7.59
CA ALA A 507 10.87 13.03 -6.55
C ALA A 507 12.27 13.44 -7.03
N ASN A 508 12.65 13.07 -8.25
CA ASN A 508 13.95 13.46 -8.82
C ASN A 508 14.04 14.97 -9.07
N ALA A 509 12.97 15.61 -9.56
CA ALA A 509 12.93 17.06 -9.71
C ALA A 509 13.05 17.79 -8.36
N MET A 510 12.46 17.24 -7.30
CA MET A 510 12.63 17.77 -5.94
C MET A 510 14.07 17.56 -5.43
N LEU A 511 14.67 16.40 -5.66
CA LEU A 511 16.08 16.14 -5.33
C LEU A 511 17.01 17.10 -6.07
N ASP A 512 16.79 17.36 -7.36
CA ASP A 512 17.57 18.32 -8.14
C ASP A 512 17.56 19.71 -7.50
N ARG A 513 16.40 20.15 -6.99
CA ARG A 513 16.27 21.42 -6.26
C ARG A 513 16.95 21.40 -4.90
N ILE A 514 16.72 20.35 -4.09
CA ILE A 514 17.36 20.18 -2.78
C ILE A 514 18.88 20.28 -2.89
N ILE A 515 19.43 19.64 -3.92
CA ILE A 515 20.86 19.61 -4.21
C ILE A 515 21.35 20.99 -4.67
N ALA A 516 20.73 21.56 -5.70
CA ALA A 516 21.15 22.83 -6.29
C ALA A 516 21.05 24.00 -5.29
N GLU A 517 20.00 24.00 -4.47
CA GLU A 517 19.72 25.04 -3.48
C GLU A 517 20.31 24.72 -2.08
N LYS A 518 20.94 23.55 -1.90
CA LYS A 518 21.56 23.08 -0.65
C LYS A 518 20.61 23.11 0.56
N TRP A 519 19.39 22.60 0.38
CA TRP A 519 18.39 22.58 1.46
C TRP A 519 18.75 21.65 2.61
N LEU A 520 19.51 20.58 2.32
CA LEU A 520 19.85 19.52 3.26
C LEU A 520 21.35 19.24 3.22
N THR A 521 21.91 18.78 4.35
CA THR A 521 23.31 18.34 4.45
C THR A 521 23.38 16.89 4.93
N ALA A 522 24.03 16.01 4.16
CA ALA A 522 24.28 14.64 4.60
C ALA A 522 25.53 14.58 5.49
N ARG A 523 25.37 14.01 6.68
CA ARG A 523 26.43 13.80 7.66
C ARG A 523 26.54 12.33 8.03
N GLY A 524 27.75 11.92 8.37
CA GLY A 524 28.03 10.57 8.83
C GLY A 524 29.24 10.49 9.72
N VAL A 525 29.26 9.47 10.56
CA VAL A 525 30.44 9.02 11.28
C VAL A 525 30.53 7.51 11.15
N ALA A 526 31.72 7.01 10.87
CA ALA A 526 32.03 5.59 10.88
C ALA A 526 33.24 5.37 11.78
N GLY A 527 33.36 4.20 12.38
CA GLY A 527 34.55 3.84 13.14
C GLY A 527 34.87 2.37 13.00
N LEU A 528 36.17 2.07 13.01
CA LEU A 528 36.72 0.72 12.90
C LEU A 528 37.66 0.49 14.07
N TRP A 529 37.32 -0.45 14.94
CA TRP A 529 38.03 -0.65 16.19
C TRP A 529 38.50 -2.10 16.34
N PRO A 530 39.69 -2.32 16.94
CA PRO A 530 40.08 -3.66 17.36
C PRO A 530 39.11 -4.17 18.42
N CYS A 531 38.77 -5.45 18.35
CA CYS A 531 37.83 -6.06 19.28
C CYS A 531 38.19 -7.53 19.55
N ALA A 532 37.58 -8.12 20.57
CA ALA A 532 37.66 -9.54 20.85
C ALA A 532 36.33 -10.03 21.43
N ARG A 533 35.97 -11.26 21.09
CA ARG A 533 34.78 -11.91 21.66
C ARG A 533 35.03 -12.28 23.13
N ASP A 534 34.05 -11.97 23.98
CA ASP A 534 33.98 -12.39 25.39
C ASP A 534 32.62 -13.04 25.64
N GLY A 535 32.56 -14.37 25.48
CA GLY A 535 31.31 -15.13 25.55
C GLY A 535 30.34 -14.72 24.43
N ASP A 536 29.20 -14.13 24.81
CA ASP A 536 28.18 -13.62 23.88
C ASP A 536 28.37 -12.12 23.55
N ASP A 537 29.37 -11.48 24.15
CA ASP A 537 29.62 -10.06 23.98
C ASP A 537 30.88 -9.82 23.13
N VAL A 538 31.03 -8.59 22.63
CA VAL A 538 32.26 -8.14 21.97
C VAL A 538 32.86 -7.00 22.78
N THR A 539 34.12 -7.16 23.16
CA THR A 539 34.90 -6.10 23.82
C THR A 539 35.64 -5.30 22.75
N ILE A 540 35.31 -4.03 22.63
CA ILE A 540 35.95 -3.06 21.73
C ILE A 540 37.08 -2.36 22.47
N HIS A 541 38.25 -2.30 21.85
CA HIS A 541 39.45 -1.67 22.38
C HIS A 541 39.63 -0.27 21.77
N LEU A 542 39.58 0.77 22.59
CA LEU A 542 39.82 2.15 22.16
C LEU A 542 41.32 2.45 22.31
N ALA A 543 42.07 2.30 21.21
CA ALA A 543 43.53 2.41 21.20
C ALA A 543 44.04 3.76 21.75
N ASP A 544 43.28 4.83 21.57
CA ASP A 544 43.68 6.19 21.98
C ASP A 544 43.48 6.47 23.47
N THR A 545 42.62 5.73 24.16
CA THR A 545 42.24 6.00 25.56
C THR A 545 42.55 4.86 26.53
N GLU A 546 43.05 3.71 26.03
CA GLU A 546 43.18 2.45 26.78
C GLU A 546 41.85 1.99 27.45
N GLU A 547 40.72 2.49 26.97
CA GLU A 547 39.39 2.13 27.46
C GLU A 547 38.80 0.97 26.66
N HIS A 548 37.88 0.25 27.31
CA HIS A 548 37.16 -0.85 26.71
C HIS A 548 35.66 -0.56 26.71
N VAL A 549 35.00 -0.83 25.59
CA VAL A 549 33.53 -0.76 25.48
C VAL A 549 33.01 -2.16 25.22
N ARG A 550 32.09 -2.62 26.07
CA ARG A 550 31.42 -3.91 25.88
C ARG A 550 30.15 -3.71 25.07
N LEU A 551 30.05 -4.40 23.94
CA LEU A 551 28.87 -4.45 23.09
C LEU A 551 28.15 -5.79 23.32
N PRO A 552 27.00 -5.79 24.01
CA PRO A 552 26.29 -7.03 24.33
C PRO A 552 25.46 -7.53 23.16
N PHE A 553 25.46 -8.85 22.94
CA PHE A 553 24.61 -9.49 21.94
C PHE A 553 23.74 -10.60 22.55
N LEU A 554 22.58 -10.83 21.94
CA LEU A 554 21.67 -11.89 22.35
C LEU A 554 21.96 -13.18 21.59
N ARG A 555 21.93 -14.30 22.32
CA ARG A 555 22.00 -15.64 21.74
C ARG A 555 20.60 -16.23 21.54
N GLN A 556 20.38 -16.83 20.37
CA GLN A 556 19.13 -17.57 20.12
C GLN A 556 18.99 -18.74 21.10
N GLN A 557 17.88 -18.85 21.85
CA GLN A 557 17.66 -19.96 22.81
C GLN A 557 16.65 -21.02 22.35
N VAL A 558 15.97 -20.82 21.22
CA VAL A 558 15.05 -21.83 20.69
C VAL A 558 15.86 -23.06 20.25
N LYS A 559 15.47 -24.24 20.75
CA LYS A 559 16.05 -25.53 20.34
C LYS A 559 15.94 -25.69 18.83
N LYS A 560 17.08 -25.80 18.16
CA LYS A 560 17.14 -25.93 16.70
C LYS A 560 16.94 -27.38 16.27
N SER A 561 16.31 -27.56 15.12
CA SER A 561 16.26 -28.86 14.42
C SER A 561 17.43 -28.97 13.43
N ARG A 562 17.95 -30.19 13.24
CA ARG A 562 18.94 -30.55 12.19
C ARG A 562 20.29 -29.81 12.31
N ASP A 563 21.08 -30.10 13.34
CA ASP A 563 22.47 -29.64 13.56
C ASP A 563 22.74 -28.14 13.34
N ARG A 564 21.70 -27.31 13.42
CA ARG A 564 21.81 -25.86 13.28
C ARG A 564 22.25 -25.25 14.60
N ALA A 565 23.19 -24.31 14.51
CA ALA A 565 23.67 -23.55 15.65
C ALA A 565 22.62 -22.59 16.22
N ASN A 566 22.76 -22.32 17.51
CA ASN A 566 22.12 -21.25 18.25
C ASN A 566 22.96 -19.97 18.11
N MET A 567 22.72 -19.23 17.02
CA MET A 567 23.55 -18.09 16.61
C MET A 567 23.57 -16.96 17.64
N CYS A 568 24.73 -16.33 17.77
CA CYS A 568 24.95 -15.01 18.36
C CYS A 568 25.78 -14.17 17.38
N LEU A 569 25.56 -12.85 17.31
CA LEU A 569 26.37 -11.96 16.45
C LEU A 569 27.85 -11.95 16.86
N ALA A 570 28.14 -12.17 18.15
CA ALA A 570 29.50 -12.30 18.64
C ALA A 570 30.23 -13.54 18.09
N ASP A 571 29.51 -14.57 17.59
CA ASP A 571 30.13 -15.81 17.08
C ASP A 571 31.05 -15.56 15.88
N PHE A 572 30.89 -14.43 15.17
CA PHE A 572 31.67 -14.05 14.00
C PHE A 572 32.95 -13.26 14.33
N ILE A 573 33.28 -13.06 15.61
CA ILE A 573 34.46 -12.32 16.06
C ILE A 573 35.47 -13.29 16.69
N ASP A 574 36.73 -13.24 16.26
CA ASP A 574 37.80 -14.06 16.85
C ASP A 574 38.09 -13.68 18.32
N PRO A 575 38.02 -14.63 19.27
CA PRO A 575 38.42 -14.40 20.67
C PRO A 575 39.86 -13.92 20.85
N ASN A 576 40.75 -14.23 19.91
CA ASN A 576 42.16 -13.85 19.95
C ASN A 576 42.44 -12.46 19.36
N GLY A 577 41.41 -11.76 18.91
CA GLY A 577 41.50 -10.42 18.34
C GLY A 577 41.03 -10.35 16.89
N ASP A 578 40.16 -9.39 16.62
CA ASP A 578 39.50 -9.12 15.36
C ASP A 578 39.15 -7.62 15.23
N TRP A 579 38.35 -7.26 14.25
CA TRP A 579 37.89 -5.89 14.01
C TRP A 579 36.37 -5.81 13.91
N ILE A 580 35.81 -4.72 14.45
CA ILE A 580 34.39 -4.40 14.33
C ILE A 580 34.20 -2.96 13.89
N GLY A 581 33.20 -2.75 13.04
CA GLY A 581 32.81 -1.44 12.55
C GLY A 581 31.46 -1.01 13.09
N GLY A 582 31.28 0.30 13.25
CA GLY A 582 30.01 0.93 13.55
C GLY A 582 29.88 2.25 12.79
N PHE A 583 28.66 2.64 12.46
CA PHE A 583 28.40 3.91 11.79
C PHE A 583 27.07 4.52 12.21
N ALA A 584 26.96 5.83 12.05
CA ALA A 584 25.71 6.58 12.15
C ALA A 584 25.68 7.63 11.05
N VAL A 585 24.54 7.78 10.38
CA VAL A 585 24.34 8.73 9.28
C VAL A 585 23.03 9.48 9.49
N GLY A 586 22.96 10.70 8.98
CA GLY A 586 21.78 11.55 9.09
C GLY A 586 21.75 12.61 7.99
N ILE A 587 20.53 13.01 7.61
CA ILE A 587 20.28 14.14 6.73
C ILE A 587 19.75 15.28 7.60
N HIS A 588 20.44 16.42 7.58
CA HIS A 588 20.17 17.59 8.43
C HIS A 588 19.61 18.76 7.64
#